data_AF-A0A8S3ERC5-F1
#
_entry.id   AF-A0A8S3ERC5-F1
#
_cell.length_a   1.000
_cell.length_b   1.000
_cell.length_c   1.000
_cell.angle_alpha   90.00
_cell.angle_beta   90.00
_cell.angle_gamma   90.00
#
_symmetry.space_group_name_H-M   'P 1'
#
loop_
_entity.id
_entity.type
_entity.pdbx_description
1 polymer ?
#
loop_
_entity_poly.entity_id
_entity_poly.type
_entity_poly.pdbx_seq_one_letter_code
_entity_poly.pdbx_strand_id
1 'polypeptide(L)'
;MTVCDNLGEHLIGNIYIKFRFEKDAERAVTGLNTRWFDRKPIYAELSPVTDFKEASCRQYELGECMRSGFCNFMHIKTLSPAIKKRIRERRQK
;
A
#
# COMPACT_ATOMS: atom_id res chain seq x y z
N MET A 1 2.72 -5.72 0.10
CA MET A 1 2.23 -4.58 -0.68
C MET A 1 0.80 -4.39 -0.28
N THR A 2 0.45 -3.16 0.05
CA THR A 2 -0.85 -2.77 0.58
C THR A 2 -1.31 -1.56 -0.23
N VAL A 3 -2.58 -1.55 -0.64
CA VAL A 3 -3.19 -0.43 -1.37
C VAL A 3 -4.28 0.16 -0.48
N CYS A 4 -4.25 1.48 -0.30
CA CYS A 4 -5.24 2.20 0.48
C CYS A 4 -6.46 2.56 -0.37
N ASP A 5 -7.64 2.21 0.14
CA ASP A 5 -8.98 2.55 -0.37
C ASP A 5 -9.61 3.68 0.49
N ASN A 6 -8.77 4.42 1.21
CA ASN A 6 -9.19 5.56 2.02
C ASN A 6 -9.86 6.63 1.13
N LEU A 7 -10.79 7.40 1.71
CA LEU A 7 -11.40 8.56 1.05
C LEU A 7 -10.68 9.88 1.37
N GLY A 8 -9.91 9.94 2.45
CA GLY A 8 -9.19 11.13 2.88
C GLY A 8 -7.94 11.40 2.04
N GLU A 9 -7.68 12.66 1.70
CA GLU A 9 -6.61 13.08 0.78
C GLU A 9 -5.20 12.63 1.20
N HIS A 10 -4.95 12.48 2.50
CA HIS A 10 -3.66 12.05 3.05
C HIS A 10 -3.37 10.56 2.86
N LEU A 11 -4.39 9.73 2.56
CA LEU A 11 -4.25 8.27 2.43
C LEU A 11 -4.86 7.69 1.15
N ILE A 12 -5.71 8.45 0.45
CA ILE A 12 -6.40 7.98 -0.75
C ILE A 12 -5.40 7.56 -1.83
N GLY A 13 -5.49 6.30 -2.25
CA GLY A 13 -4.64 5.76 -3.31
C GLY A 13 -3.18 5.51 -2.92
N ASN A 14 -2.80 5.70 -1.65
CA ASN A 14 -1.44 5.40 -1.21
C ASN A 14 -1.12 3.91 -1.37
N ILE A 15 0.11 3.61 -1.79
CA ILE A 15 0.61 2.24 -1.98
C ILE A 15 1.84 2.06 -1.08
N TYR A 16 1.79 1.06 -0.22
CA TYR A 16 2.89 0.72 0.67
C TYR A 16 3.54 -0.61 0.29
N ILE A 17 4.86 -0.64 0.23
CA ILE A 17 5.64 -1.84 -0.10
C ILE A 17 6.70 -2.04 0.99
N LYS A 18 6.56 -3.10 1.77
CA LYS A 18 7.58 -3.56 2.71
C LYS A 18 8.51 -4.56 2.02
N PHE A 19 9.78 -4.22 1.94
CA PHE A 19 10.85 -5.10 1.47
C PHE A 19 11.45 -5.89 2.64
N ARG A 20 12.23 -6.93 2.31
CA ARG A 20 12.98 -7.69 3.32
C ARG A 20 14.20 -6.92 3.81
N PHE A 21 14.83 -6.14 2.92
CA PHE A 21 16.05 -5.39 3.20
C PHE A 21 15.85 -3.90 2.87
N GLU A 22 16.43 -3.02 3.68
CA GLU A 22 16.33 -1.57 3.51
C GLU A 22 16.96 -1.09 2.19
N LYS A 23 18.08 -1.69 1.80
CA LYS A 23 18.75 -1.41 0.52
C LYS A 23 17.83 -1.63 -0.69
N ASP A 24 16.94 -2.62 -0.64
CA ASP A 24 15.99 -2.85 -1.74
C ASP A 24 14.90 -1.78 -1.77
N ALA A 25 14.48 -1.27 -0.61
CA ALA A 25 13.55 -0.16 -0.52
C ALA A 25 14.17 1.12 -1.10
N GLU A 26 15.43 1.42 -0.73
CA GLU A 26 16.17 2.57 -1.25
C GLU A 26 16.35 2.49 -2.77
N ARG A 27 16.75 1.32 -3.29
CA ARG A 27 16.83 1.07 -4.74
C ARG A 27 15.48 1.27 -5.43
N ALA A 28 14.39 0.82 -4.81
CA ALA A 28 13.06 0.98 -5.36
C ALA A 28 12.63 2.44 -5.41
N VAL A 29 12.87 3.23 -4.36
CA VAL A 29 12.56 4.67 -4.32
C VAL A 29 13.30 5.41 -5.45
N THR A 30 14.62 5.23 -5.53
CA THR A 30 15.44 5.87 -6.58
C THR A 30 15.00 5.46 -7.98
N GLY A 31 14.71 4.17 -8.18
CA GLY A 31 14.26 3.65 -9.47
C GLY A 31 12.84 4.06 -9.86
N LEU A 32 11.93 4.26 -8.91
CA LEU A 32 10.54 4.63 -9.19
C LEU A 32 10.37 6.12 -9.49
N ASN A 33 11.13 6.99 -8.83
CA ASN A 33 11.05 8.44 -9.04
C ASN A 33 11.52 8.91 -10.43
N THR A 34 12.02 8.00 -11.27
CA THR A 34 12.37 8.25 -12.68
C THR A 34 11.34 7.67 -13.67
N ARG A 35 10.23 7.11 -13.17
CA ARG A 35 9.25 6.36 -13.95
C ARG A 35 7.88 7.03 -13.96
N TRP A 36 7.07 6.58 -14.91
CA TRP A 36 5.71 7.04 -15.13
C TRP A 36 4.73 5.88 -15.03
N PHE A 37 3.52 6.16 -14.54
CA PHE A 37 2.40 5.24 -14.51
C PHE A 37 1.12 5.98 -14.88
N ASP A 38 0.35 5.43 -15.81
CA ASP A 38 -0.89 6.04 -16.32
C ASP A 38 -0.75 7.53 -16.67
N ARG A 39 0.30 7.85 -17.44
CA ARG A 39 0.64 9.23 -17.88
C ARG A 39 0.90 10.22 -16.73
N LYS A 40 1.15 9.74 -15.51
CA LYS A 40 1.55 10.55 -14.36
C LYS A 40 2.94 10.11 -13.86
N PRO A 41 3.77 11.04 -13.35
CA PRO A 41 5.02 10.67 -12.69
C PRO A 41 4.71 9.86 -11.42
N ILE A 42 5.58 8.90 -11.10
CA ILE A 42 5.49 8.16 -9.85
C ILE A 42 6.23 8.93 -8.76
N TYR A 43 5.58 9.10 -7.61
CA TYR A 43 6.20 9.63 -6.39
C TYR A 43 6.42 8.48 -5.41
N ALA A 44 7.66 8.25 -5.02
CA ALA A 44 8.05 7.22 -4.07
C ALA A 44 8.97 7.80 -2.99
N GLU A 45 8.73 7.42 -1.74
CA GLU A 45 9.54 7.81 -0.59
C GLU A 45 9.69 6.65 0.39
N LEU A 46 10.67 6.75 1.30
CA LEU A 46 10.82 5.80 2.40
C LEU A 46 9.79 6.14 3.49
N SER A 47 9.01 5.14 3.89
CA SER A 47 7.96 5.30 4.89
C SER A 47 8.42 4.75 6.25
N PRO A 48 8.14 5.44 7.36
CA PRO A 48 8.45 4.97 8.72
C PRO A 48 7.54 3.83 9.20
N VAL A 49 6.48 3.49 8.44
CA VAL A 49 5.54 2.43 8.78
C VAL A 49 6.24 1.06 8.80
N THR A 50 6.40 0.50 10.00
CA THR A 50 7.06 -0.80 10.21
C THR A 50 6.07 -1.96 10.28
N ASP A 51 4.87 -1.75 10.84
CA ASP A 51 3.82 -2.76 10.95
C ASP A 51 2.49 -2.26 10.34
N PHE A 52 2.03 -2.96 9.30
CA PHE A 52 0.74 -2.66 8.67
C PHE A 52 -0.44 -3.02 9.57
N LYS A 53 -0.33 -4.03 10.44
CA LYS A 53 -1.45 -4.42 11.31
C LYS A 53 -1.83 -3.30 12.27
N GLU A 54 -0.83 -2.61 12.82
CA GLU A 54 -1.03 -1.48 13.73
C GLU A 54 -1.46 -0.21 12.97
N ALA A 55 -1.01 -0.05 11.72
CA ALA A 55 -1.42 1.07 10.88
C ALA A 55 -2.81 0.90 10.24
N SER A 56 -3.40 -0.30 10.28
CA SER A 56 -4.67 -0.60 9.59
C SER A 56 -5.90 -0.35 10.44
N CYS A 57 -6.98 0.08 9.79
CA CYS A 57 -8.25 0.31 10.45
C CYS A 57 -9.01 -1.00 10.67
N ARG A 58 -9.00 -1.53 11.89
CA ARG A 58 -9.75 -2.76 12.25
C ARG A 58 -11.25 -2.64 11.99
N GLN A 59 -11.85 -1.47 12.23
CA GLN A 59 -13.27 -1.23 11.94
C GLN A 59 -13.56 -1.30 10.43
N TYR A 60 -12.63 -0.87 9.58
CA TYR A 60 -12.80 -0.96 8.13
C TYR A 60 -12.72 -2.40 7.64
N GLU A 61 -11.81 -3.20 8.22
CA GLU A 61 -11.72 -4.65 7.93
C GLU A 61 -13.03 -5.40 8.24
N LEU A 62 -13.77 -4.93 9.25
CA LEU A 62 -15.10 -5.46 9.62
C LEU A 62 -16.26 -4.82 8.84
N GLY A 63 -16.01 -3.79 8.03
CA GLY A 63 -17.05 -3.06 7.28
C GLY A 63 -17.83 -2.03 8.12
N GLU A 64 -17.32 -1.65 9.30
CA GLU A 64 -18.00 -0.82 10.29
C GLU A 64 -17.39 0.58 10.45
N CYS A 65 -16.34 0.92 9.68
CA CYS A 65 -15.72 2.23 9.80
C CYS A 65 -16.61 3.34 9.25
N MET A 66 -17.15 4.17 10.14
CA MET A 66 -18.01 5.32 9.79
C MET A 66 -17.25 6.65 9.66
N ARG A 67 -15.91 6.64 9.81
CA ARG A 67 -15.10 7.87 9.79
C ARG A 67 -14.93 8.49 8.40
N SER A 68 -15.27 7.76 7.33
CA SER A 68 -15.19 8.25 5.95
C SER A 68 -13.80 8.86 5.65
N GLY A 69 -13.74 10.07 5.09
CA GLY A 69 -12.50 10.80 4.78
C GLY A 69 -11.67 11.22 6.01
N PHE A 70 -12.20 11.10 7.22
CA PHE A 70 -11.52 11.50 8.46
C PHE A 70 -10.80 10.33 9.16
N CYS A 71 -10.79 9.12 8.58
CA CYS A 71 -10.04 8.02 9.16
C CYS A 71 -8.54 8.19 8.92
N ASN A 72 -7.76 8.16 10.01
CA ASN A 72 -6.30 8.26 9.97
C ASN A 72 -5.60 6.89 9.93
N PHE A 73 -6.36 5.80 9.88
CA PHE A 73 -5.83 4.46 9.73
C PHE A 73 -6.02 3.97 8.29
N MET A 74 -5.13 3.09 7.84
CA MET A 74 -5.15 2.56 6.49
C MET A 74 -6.41 1.70 6.27
N HIS A 75 -7.21 2.06 5.27
CA HIS A 75 -8.31 1.24 4.77
C HIS A 75 -7.76 0.34 3.67
N ILE A 76 -7.46 -0.91 3.99
CA ILE A 76 -6.77 -1.80 3.05
C ILE A 76 -7.74 -2.37 2.01
N LYS A 77 -7.44 -2.16 0.73
CA LYS A 77 -8.12 -2.85 -0.37
C LYS A 77 -7.73 -4.32 -0.41
N THR A 78 -8.69 -5.21 -0.24
CA THR A 78 -8.44 -6.66 -0.29
C THR A 78 -8.42 -7.16 -1.73
N LEU A 79 -7.34 -7.85 -2.11
CA LEU A 79 -7.26 -8.53 -3.41
C LEU A 79 -8.09 -9.82 -3.39
N SER A 80 -8.69 -10.15 -4.55
CA SER A 80 -9.38 -11.42 -4.71
C SER A 80 -8.44 -12.62 -4.49
N PRO A 81 -8.94 -13.76 -3.97
CA PRO A 81 -8.12 -14.95 -3.73
C PRO A 81 -7.34 -15.43 -4.96
N ALA A 82 -7.95 -15.35 -6.15
CA ALA A 82 -7.32 -15.73 -7.41
C ALA A 82 -6.08 -14.87 -7.73
N ILE A 83 -6.17 -13.55 -7.54
CA ILE A 83 -5.05 -12.64 -7.76
C ILE A 83 -3.95 -12.89 -6.72
N LYS A 84 -4.31 -13.08 -5.45
CA LYS A 84 -3.35 -13.41 -4.38
C LYS A 84 -2.56 -14.68 -4.70
N LYS A 85 -3.24 -15.74 -5.17
CA LYS A 85 -2.61 -17.00 -5.59
C LYS A 85 -1.61 -16.77 -6.73
N ARG A 86 -2.03 -16.08 -7.80
CA ARG A 86 -1.17 -15.78 -8.96
C ARG A 86 0.08 -14.98 -8.59
N ILE A 87 -0.05 -14.00 -7.70
CA ILE A 87 1.10 -13.21 -7.23
C ILE A 87 2.09 -14.08 -6.44
N ARG A 88 1.58 -14.97 -5.57
CA ARG A 88 2.43 -15.87 -4.79
C ARG A 88 3.21 -16.83 -5.67
N GLU A 89 2.57 -17.41 -6.69
CA GLU A 89 3.21 -18.31 -7.66
C GLU A 89 4.31 -17.62 -8.45
N ARG A 90 4.11 -16.35 -8.84
CA ARG A 90 5.12 -15.56 -9.55
C ARG A 90 6.32 -15.15 -8.69
N ARG A 91 6.16 -15.07 -7.38
CA ARG A 91 7.26 -14.72 -6.44
C ARG A 91 8.21 -15.88 -6.12
N GLN A 92 7.78 -17.11 -6.39
CA GLN A 92 8.57 -18.33 -6.13
C GLN A 92 9.40 -18.78 -7.34
N LYS A 93 9.18 -18.16 -8.50
CA LYS A 93 10.05 -18.26 -9.67
C LYS A 93 11.08 -17.15 -9.63
#